data_AF-A0A3N5I1J0-F1
#
_entry.id   AF-A0A3N5I1J0-F1
#
_cell.length_a   1.000
_cell.length_b   1.000
_cell.length_c   1.000
_cell.angle_alpha   90.00
_cell.angle_beta   90.00
_cell.angle_gamma   90.00
#
_symmetry.space_group_name_H-M   'P 1'
#
loop_
_entity.id
_entity.type
_entity.pdbx_description
1 polymer ?
#
loop_
_entity_poly.entity_id
_entity_poly.type
_entity_poly.pdbx_seq_one_letter_code
_entity_poly.pdbx_strand_id
1 'polypeptide(L)'
;DEIILFHRLKREHMGAIVDIQLGRLQKLLADRKITIEVNEAARSWLADKGYDPAYGARPLKRVIQKNVQDPLAEELLAGRIKDGDTVKLDAVAGTLTFNGLAVGGKPVNPKVVSLH
;
A
#
# COMPACT_ATOMS: atom_id res chain seq x y z
N ASP A 1 8.07 29.17 27.60
CA ASP A 1 8.08 27.76 27.19
C ASP A 1 6.67 27.26 26.94
N GLU A 2 6.29 27.08 25.67
CA GLU A 2 5.06 26.40 25.28
C GLU A 2 5.30 24.90 25.20
N ILE A 3 4.58 24.13 26.01
CA ILE A 3 4.57 22.68 25.92
C ILE A 3 3.61 22.32 24.79
N ILE A 4 4.15 21.88 23.65
CA ILE A 4 3.34 21.31 22.56
C ILE A 4 2.75 19.99 23.05
N LEU A 5 1.48 20.01 23.47
CA LEU A 5 0.74 18.81 23.84
C LEU A 5 0.25 18.10 22.58
N PHE A 6 1.00 17.10 22.10
CA PHE A 6 0.52 16.23 21.04
C PHE A 6 -0.62 15.35 21.55
N HIS A 7 -1.85 15.62 21.09
CA HIS A 7 -2.98 14.72 21.31
C HIS A 7 -2.65 13.34 20.74
N ARG A 8 -2.95 12.28 21.50
CA ARG A 8 -2.75 10.90 21.02
C ARG A 8 -3.54 10.70 19.74
N LEU A 9 -2.88 10.10 18.75
CA LEU A 9 -3.49 9.84 17.46
C LEU A 9 -4.62 8.82 17.63
N LYS A 10 -5.83 9.25 17.30
CA LYS A 10 -7.00 8.38 17.31
C LYS A 10 -7.11 7.63 15.98
N ARG A 11 -7.78 6.49 16.07
CA ARG A 11 -8.12 5.63 14.94
C ARG A 11 -8.76 6.40 13.77
N GLU A 12 -9.69 7.31 14.07
CA GLU A 12 -10.40 8.14 13.10
C GLU A 12 -9.48 9.04 12.26
N HIS A 13 -8.29 9.40 12.76
CA HIS A 13 -7.32 10.19 12.01
C HIS A 13 -6.52 9.37 11.00
N MET A 14 -6.57 8.04 11.07
CA MET A 14 -5.72 7.17 10.25
C MET A 14 -6.00 7.30 8.76
N GLY A 15 -7.25 7.53 8.34
CA GLY A 15 -7.60 7.68 6.93
C GLY A 15 -6.80 8.79 6.25
N ALA A 16 -6.77 9.98 6.85
CA ALA A 16 -5.99 11.10 6.31
C ALA A 16 -4.48 10.82 6.28
N ILE A 17 -3.96 10.07 7.26
CA ILE A 17 -2.53 9.71 7.30
C ILE A 17 -2.20 8.68 6.22
N VAL A 18 -3.11 7.74 5.96
CA VAL A 18 -3.02 6.82 4.80
C VAL A 18 -2.95 7.63 3.52
N ASP A 19 -3.84 8.60 3.31
CA ASP A 19 -3.82 9.45 2.12
C ASP A 19 -2.51 10.23 1.98
N ILE A 20 -1.96 10.77 3.07
CA ILE A 20 -0.65 11.45 3.05
C ILE A 20 0.48 10.50 2.63
N GLN A 21 0.50 9.28 3.17
CA GLN A 21 1.55 8.30 2.83
C GLN A 21 1.41 7.78 1.41
N LEU A 22 0.19 7.50 0.95
CA LEU A 22 -0.07 7.11 -0.43
C LEU A 22 0.23 8.26 -1.40
N GLY A 23 -0.02 9.51 -1.02
CA GLY A 23 0.37 10.68 -1.80
C GLY A 23 1.89 10.79 -1.97
N ARG A 24 2.68 10.35 -0.99
CA ARG A 24 4.15 10.27 -1.15
C ARG A 24 4.54 9.18 -2.15
N LEU A 25 3.89 8.02 -2.10
CA LEU A 25 4.10 6.96 -3.08
C LEU A 25 3.69 7.40 -4.49
N GLN A 26 2.54 8.07 -4.63
CA GLN A 26 2.05 8.63 -5.89
C GLN A 26 3.08 9.58 -6.54
N LYS A 27 3.77 10.40 -5.74
CA LYS A 27 4.83 11.28 -6.25
C LYS A 27 6.01 10.50 -6.83
N LEU A 28 6.39 9.37 -6.22
CA LEU A 28 7.46 8.51 -6.75
C LEU A 28 7.06 7.84 -8.07
N LEU A 29 5.77 7.59 -8.27
CA LEU A 29 5.22 6.96 -9.47
C LEU A 29 4.96 7.95 -10.61
N ALA A 30 4.93 9.25 -10.31
CA ALA A 30 4.62 10.30 -11.28
C ALA A 30 5.61 10.34 -12.44
N ASP A 31 6.90 10.06 -12.21
CA ASP A 31 7.93 10.01 -13.26
C ASP A 31 7.62 8.94 -14.32
N ARG A 32 6.93 7.86 -13.91
CA ARG A 32 6.46 6.77 -14.78
C ARG A 32 5.01 6.96 -15.25
N LYS A 33 4.39 8.10 -14.92
CA LYS A 33 2.98 8.40 -15.22
C LYS A 33 2.00 7.37 -14.65
N ILE A 34 2.41 6.62 -13.62
CA ILE A 34 1.54 5.64 -12.98
C ILE A 34 0.67 6.35 -11.94
N THR A 35 -0.63 6.07 -11.97
CA THR A 35 -1.61 6.64 -11.03
C THR A 35 -2.13 5.56 -10.09
N ILE A 36 -2.24 5.87 -8.80
CA ILE A 36 -2.91 5.04 -7.79
C ILE A 36 -4.27 5.65 -7.50
N GLU A 37 -5.31 4.85 -7.72
CA GLU A 37 -6.67 5.15 -7.24
C GLU A 37 -6.95 4.26 -6.03
N VAL A 38 -7.12 4.86 -4.85
CA VAL A 38 -7.47 4.13 -3.62
C VAL A 38 -8.95 4.31 -3.33
N ASN A 39 -9.66 3.21 -3.09
CA ASN A 39 -11.04 3.29 -2.59
C ASN A 39 -11.09 3.27 -1.06
N GLU A 40 -12.30 3.44 -0.51
CA GLU A 40 -12.52 3.49 0.94
C GLU A 40 -12.17 2.16 1.65
N ALA A 41 -12.41 1.02 1.00
CA ALA A 41 -12.09 -0.29 1.57
C ALA A 41 -10.58 -0.48 1.73
N ALA A 42 -9.79 -0.16 0.71
CA ALA A 42 -8.33 -0.18 0.78
C ALA A 42 -7.78 0.83 1.80
N ARG A 43 -8.34 2.04 1.84
CA ARG A 43 -7.95 3.06 2.84
C ARG A 43 -8.17 2.54 4.26
N SER A 44 -9.34 1.98 4.52
CA SER A 44 -9.71 1.41 5.83
C SER A 44 -8.81 0.24 6.18
N TRP A 45 -8.52 -0.64 5.24
CA TRP A 45 -7.61 -1.77 5.43
C TRP A 45 -6.20 -1.32 5.82
N LEU A 46 -5.65 -0.33 5.11
CA LEU A 46 -4.31 0.22 5.41
C LEU A 46 -4.28 0.94 6.75
N ALA A 47 -5.33 1.70 7.07
CA ALA A 47 -5.50 2.28 8.38
C ALA A 47 -5.52 1.17 9.44
N ASP A 48 -6.27 0.09 9.22
CA ASP A 48 -6.46 -1.04 10.15
C ASP A 48 -5.15 -1.69 10.50
N LYS A 49 -4.39 -2.06 9.48
CA LYS A 49 -3.08 -2.67 9.63
C LYS A 49 -2.02 -1.70 10.15
N GLY A 50 -2.13 -0.41 9.84
CA GLY A 50 -1.12 0.60 10.15
C GLY A 50 -1.27 1.31 11.49
N TYR A 51 -2.35 1.04 12.23
CA TYR A 51 -2.63 1.64 13.53
C TYR A 51 -2.24 0.71 14.67
N ASP A 52 -1.60 1.28 15.68
CA ASP A 52 -1.31 0.64 16.95
C ASP A 52 -1.76 1.56 18.11
N PRO A 53 -2.49 1.08 19.13
CA PRO A 53 -2.94 1.93 20.23
C PRO A 53 -1.80 2.59 21.04
N ALA A 54 -0.65 1.92 21.17
CA ALA A 54 0.53 2.44 21.88
C ALA A 54 1.40 3.33 20.99
N TYR A 55 1.47 3.03 19.69
CA TYR A 55 2.39 3.68 18.76
C TYR A 55 1.73 4.59 17.71
N GLY A 56 0.41 4.66 17.67
CA GLY A 56 -0.37 5.40 16.67
C GLY A 56 -0.10 4.90 15.24
N ALA A 57 0.10 5.84 14.31
CA ALA A 57 0.35 5.54 12.89
C ALA A 57 1.79 5.11 12.58
N ARG A 58 2.69 4.99 13.57
CA ARG A 58 4.11 4.66 13.34
C ARG A 58 4.30 3.39 12.48
N PRO A 59 3.51 2.30 12.64
CA PRO A 59 3.63 1.11 11.79
C PRO A 59 3.20 1.33 10.34
N LEU A 60 2.38 2.34 10.04
CA LEU A 60 1.73 2.52 8.73
C LEU A 60 2.73 2.58 7.57
N LYS A 61 3.87 3.25 7.75
CA LYS A 61 4.91 3.31 6.70
C LYS A 61 5.35 1.91 6.27
N ARG A 62 5.58 1.01 7.23
CA ARG A 62 5.98 -0.38 6.97
C ARG A 62 4.87 -1.17 6.27
N VAL A 63 3.62 -0.92 6.65
CA VAL A 63 2.44 -1.56 6.06
C VAL A 63 2.30 -1.18 4.59
N ILE A 64 2.36 0.12 4.28
CA ILE A 64 2.28 0.60 2.89
C ILE A 64 3.45 0.08 2.07
N GLN A 65 4.66 0.05 2.66
CA GLN A 65 5.82 -0.52 1.97
C GLN A 65 5.56 -1.97 1.57
N LYS A 66 5.25 -2.84 2.55
CA LYS A 66 5.11 -4.29 2.30
C LYS A 66 3.91 -4.68 1.45
N ASN A 67 2.80 -3.96 1.58
CA ASN A 67 1.52 -4.36 0.98
C ASN A 67 1.15 -3.52 -0.24
N VAL A 68 1.89 -2.45 -0.54
CA VAL A 68 1.61 -1.61 -1.70
C VAL A 68 2.88 -1.40 -2.52
N GLN A 69 3.91 -0.80 -1.93
CA GLN A 69 5.10 -0.40 -2.68
C GLN A 69 5.90 -1.60 -3.21
N ASP A 70 6.23 -2.57 -2.36
CA ASP A 70 7.03 -3.74 -2.75
C ASP A 70 6.30 -4.58 -3.83
N PRO A 71 5.00 -4.93 -3.67
CA PRO A 71 4.26 -5.64 -4.71
C PRO A 71 4.10 -4.83 -6.00
N LEU A 72 3.88 -3.51 -5.92
CA LEU A 72 3.78 -2.67 -7.11
C LEU A 72 5.10 -2.69 -7.91
N ALA A 73 6.24 -2.69 -7.21
CA ALA A 73 7.55 -2.84 -7.85
C ALA A 73 7.71 -4.21 -8.52
N GLU A 74 7.27 -5.29 -7.88
CA GLU A 74 7.29 -6.63 -8.48
C GLU A 74 6.42 -6.72 -9.74
N GLU A 75 5.21 -6.16 -9.71
CA GLU A 75 4.29 -6.11 -10.86
C GLU A 75 4.86 -5.28 -12.02
N LEU A 76 5.54 -4.17 -11.72
CA LEU A 76 6.24 -3.33 -12.70
C LEU A 76 7.42 -4.08 -13.33
N LEU A 77 8.24 -4.76 -12.52
CA LEU A 77 9.36 -5.59 -12.99
C LEU A 77 8.88 -6.78 -13.84
N ALA A 78 7.73 -7.35 -13.51
CA ALA A 78 7.09 -8.40 -14.28
C ALA A 78 6.37 -7.90 -15.55
N GLY A 79 6.28 -6.58 -15.75
CA GLY A 79 5.62 -5.95 -16.90
C GLY A 79 4.10 -6.07 -16.90
N ARG A 80 3.49 -6.43 -15.75
CA ARG A 80 2.03 -6.54 -15.58
C ARG A 80 1.38 -5.18 -15.34
N ILE A 81 2.11 -4.27 -14.68
CA ILE A 81 1.80 -2.85 -14.60
C ILE A 81 2.85 -2.11 -15.45
N LYS A 82 2.41 -1.13 -16.24
CA LYS A 82 3.25 -0.40 -17.18
C LYS A 82 3.21 1.10 -16.89
N ASP A 83 4.19 1.81 -17.44
CA ASP A 83 4.21 3.27 -17.39
C ASP A 83 2.92 3.83 -18.02
N GLY A 84 2.29 4.81 -17.36
CA GLY A 84 1.00 5.38 -17.76
C GLY A 84 -0.24 4.67 -17.19
N ASP A 85 -0.09 3.49 -16.56
CA ASP A 85 -1.24 2.75 -16.04
C ASP A 85 -1.88 3.42 -14.82
N THR A 86 -3.17 3.16 -14.64
CA THR A 86 -3.89 3.45 -13.40
C THR A 86 -4.10 2.16 -12.62
N VAL A 87 -3.60 2.12 -11.40
CA VAL A 87 -3.68 0.98 -10.48
C VAL A 87 -4.77 1.26 -9.46
N LYS A 88 -5.83 0.46 -9.51
CA LYS A 88 -6.94 0.53 -8.56
C LYS A 88 -6.64 -0.34 -7.35
N LEU A 89 -6.52 0.31 -6.21
CA LEU A 89 -6.33 -0.30 -4.91
C LEU A 89 -7.67 -0.49 -4.21
N ASP A 90 -7.98 -1.75 -3.90
CA ASP A 90 -9.19 -2.18 -3.20
C ASP A 90 -8.83 -3.18 -2.08
N ALA A 91 -9.74 -3.45 -1.17
CA ALA A 91 -9.65 -4.53 -0.20
C ALA A 91 -10.90 -5.42 -0.27
N VAL A 92 -10.69 -6.69 -0.65
CA VAL A 92 -11.77 -7.69 -0.79
C VAL A 92 -11.43 -8.89 0.08
N ALA A 93 -12.41 -9.34 0.87
CA ALA A 93 -12.26 -10.50 1.78
C ALA A 93 -11.00 -10.41 2.68
N GLY A 94 -10.72 -9.21 3.21
CA GLY A 94 -9.56 -8.98 4.10
C GLY A 94 -8.20 -8.93 3.42
N THR A 95 -8.18 -8.97 2.08
CA THR A 95 -6.95 -8.95 1.27
C THR A 95 -6.91 -7.71 0.39
N LEU A 96 -5.76 -7.04 0.33
CA LEU A 96 -5.56 -5.91 -0.57
C LEU A 96 -5.45 -6.42 -2.02
N THR A 97 -5.97 -5.67 -2.97
CA THR A 97 -5.95 -6.03 -4.39
C THR A 97 -5.44 -4.87 -5.26
N PHE A 98 -4.79 -5.21 -6.38
CA PHE A 98 -4.49 -4.31 -7.49
C PHE A 98 -5.34 -4.71 -8.68
N ASN A 99 -6.16 -3.79 -9.18
CA ASN A 99 -7.04 -4.04 -10.33
C ASN A 99 -7.92 -5.30 -10.16
N GLY A 100 -8.34 -5.60 -8.92
CA GLY A 100 -9.13 -6.79 -8.57
C GLY A 100 -8.33 -8.07 -8.35
N LEU A 101 -7.00 -8.05 -8.50
CA LEU A 101 -6.12 -9.19 -8.23
C LEU A 101 -5.46 -9.06 -6.86
N ALA A 102 -5.44 -10.14 -6.08
CA ALA A 102 -4.84 -10.14 -4.75
C ALA A 102 -3.35 -9.75 -4.78
N VAL A 103 -3.00 -8.78 -3.93
CA VAL A 103 -1.62 -8.31 -3.77
C VAL A 103 -0.78 -9.37 -3.07
N GLY A 104 0.41 -9.65 -3.61
CA GLY A 104 1.34 -10.60 -2.98
C GLY A 104 0.99 -12.07 -3.19
N GLY A 105 0.12 -12.39 -4.17
CA GLY A 105 0.10 -13.72 -4.75
C GLY A 105 1.49 -13.99 -5.34
N LYS A 106 2.31 -14.80 -4.67
CA LYS A 106 3.61 -15.22 -5.22
C LYS A 106 3.37 -15.74 -6.64
N PRO A 107 4.10 -15.29 -7.67
CA PRO A 107 4.27 -16.12 -8.84
C PRO A 107 4.92 -17.42 -8.35
N VAL A 108 4.17 -18.52 -8.38
CA VAL A 108 4.77 -19.85 -8.22
C VAL A 108 5.68 -19.99 -9.42
N ASN A 109 6.98 -19.91 -9.19
CA ASN A 109 8.00 -20.02 -10.24
C ASN A 109 7.76 -21.32 -11.02
N PRO A 110 7.34 -21.30 -12.31
CA PRO A 110 7.10 -22.53 -13.06
C PRO A 110 8.41 -23.18 -13.55
N LYS A 111 9.58 -22.68 -13.14
CA LYS A 111 10.89 -23.25 -13.51
C LYS A 111 11.77 -23.50 -12.29
N VAL A 112 11.44 -24.56 -11.56
CA VAL A 112 12.44 -25.47 -10.97
C VAL A 112 11.96 -26.90 -11.22
N VAL A 113 11.82 -27.28 -12.50
CA VAL A 113 11.95 -28.69 -12.87
C VAL A 113 13.46 -28.90 -12.98
N SER A 114 14.03 -29.57 -11.98
CA SER A 114 15.37 -30.13 -12.08
C SER A 114 15.51 -30.88 -13.40
N LEU A 115 16.45 -30.45 -14.24
CA LEU A 115 17.14 -31.41 -15.10
C LEU A 115 18.00 -32.28 -14.17
N HIS A 116 17.58 -33.52 -13.96
CA HIS A 116 18.42 -34.71 -13.83
C HIS A 116 17.60 -35.89 -14.38
#